data_AF-A0A2I0EZM4-F1
#
_entry.id   AF-A0A2I0EZM4-F1
#
_cell.length_a   1.000
_cell.length_b   1.000
_cell.length_c   1.000
_cell.angle_alpha   90.00
_cell.angle_beta   90.00
_cell.angle_gamma   90.00
#
_symmetry.space_group_name_H-M   'P 1'
#
loop_
_entity.id
_entity.type
_entity.pdbx_description
1 polymer ?
#
loop_
_entity_poly.entity_id
_entity_poly.type
_entity_poly.pdbx_seq_one_letter_code
_entity_poly.pdbx_strand_id
1 'polypeptide(L)'
;MSKLTSAISNLKKRLDKDEALWVQQENGYLEKVYVKLNAPATKKEIEHFPFKLPQDYEEFLRLHHGGRLFSTKDGGNNGIELYTIEQILEHRSYYADDFPENWYPVAMGYDGSFLIVTNQHIEGGYLSWFETGNDFDDDISIGMTFEDWLEKLIIAQGSKFWEWDVRRPTGI
;
A
#
# COMPACT_ATOMS: atom_id res chain seq x y z
N MET A 1 3.01 12.03 17.98
CA MET A 1 2.24 11.62 16.79
C MET A 1 3.14 10.71 15.99
N SER A 2 2.65 9.55 15.56
CA SER A 2 3.38 8.68 14.65
C SER A 2 3.60 9.37 13.30
N LYS A 3 4.59 8.89 12.56
CA LYS A 3 4.92 9.40 11.22
C LYS A 3 3.76 9.11 10.26
N LEU A 4 3.07 7.99 10.42
CA LEU A 4 1.82 7.63 9.74
C LEU A 4 0.73 8.69 9.92
N THR A 5 0.44 9.09 11.16
CA THR A 5 -0.59 10.10 11.47
C THR A 5 -0.25 11.45 10.82
N SER A 6 1.02 11.85 10.89
CA SER A 6 1.50 13.09 10.27
C SER A 6 1.40 13.06 8.73
N ALA A 7 1.79 11.95 8.10
CA ALA A 7 1.69 11.79 6.65
C ALA A 7 0.24 11.87 6.15
N ILE A 8 -0.67 11.10 6.77
CA ILE A 8 -2.09 11.05 6.37
C ILE A 8 -2.79 12.39 6.63
N SER A 9 -2.56 13.01 7.79
CA SER A 9 -3.18 14.30 8.12
C SER A 9 -2.74 15.42 7.17
N ASN A 10 -1.47 15.42 6.75
CA ASN A 10 -0.97 16.39 5.79
C ASN A 10 -1.40 16.08 4.35
N LEU A 11 -1.56 14.80 3.97
CA LEU A 11 -2.23 14.43 2.72
C LEU A 11 -3.66 14.99 2.69
N LYS A 12 -4.45 14.79 3.74
CA LYS A 12 -5.83 15.28 3.82
C LYS A 12 -5.95 16.80 3.68
N LYS A 13 -4.98 17.56 4.19
CA LYS A 13 -4.93 19.03 4.02
C LYS A 13 -4.69 19.47 2.57
N ARG A 14 -4.12 18.61 1.73
CA ARG A 14 -3.88 18.88 0.30
C ARG A 14 -5.10 18.54 -0.57
N LEU A 15 -6.07 17.81 -0.03
CA LEU A 15 -7.29 17.43 -0.76
C LEU A 15 -8.23 18.63 -0.88
N ASP A 16 -8.89 18.74 -2.02
CA ASP A 16 -10.01 19.65 -2.23
C ASP A 16 -11.31 19.08 -1.64
N LYS A 17 -12.41 19.82 -1.82
CA LYS A 17 -13.74 19.45 -1.31
C LYS A 17 -14.30 18.14 -1.87
N ASP A 18 -13.74 17.65 -2.98
CA ASP A 18 -14.15 16.41 -3.65
C ASP A 18 -13.21 15.24 -3.27
N GLU A 19 -12.42 15.39 -2.19
CA GLU A 19 -11.39 14.44 -1.74
C GLU A 19 -10.33 14.16 -2.80
N ALA A 20 -10.00 15.19 -3.61
CA ALA A 20 -9.10 15.07 -4.75
C ALA A 20 -7.92 16.04 -4.69
N LEU A 21 -6.85 15.72 -5.41
CA LEU A 21 -5.71 16.61 -5.60
C LEU A 21 -5.15 16.48 -7.01
N TRP A 22 -4.47 17.53 -7.46
CA TRP A 22 -3.65 17.45 -8.66
C TRP A 22 -2.30 16.86 -8.31
N VAL A 23 -1.87 15.88 -9.09
CA VAL A 23 -0.54 15.27 -9.04
C VAL A 23 0.18 15.47 -10.36
N GLN A 24 1.50 15.46 -10.31
CA GLN A 24 2.34 15.46 -11.49
C GLN A 24 2.88 14.04 -11.72
N GLN A 25 2.46 13.46 -12.84
CA GLN A 25 2.91 12.16 -13.33
C GLN A 25 4.17 12.31 -14.20
N GLU A 26 4.62 11.19 -14.76
CA GLU A 26 5.73 11.14 -15.72
C GLU A 26 5.53 12.12 -16.89
N ASN A 27 6.65 12.58 -17.45
CA ASN A 27 6.69 13.58 -18.53
C ASN A 27 5.99 14.92 -18.21
N GLY A 28 5.72 15.19 -16.93
CA GLY A 28 5.07 16.41 -16.48
C GLY A 28 3.56 16.44 -16.70
N TYR A 29 2.93 15.29 -17.01
CA TYR A 29 1.48 15.20 -17.15
C TYR A 29 0.81 15.52 -15.81
N LEU A 30 -0.21 16.40 -15.85
CA LEU A 30 -1.01 16.72 -14.67
C LEU A 30 -2.28 15.90 -14.66
N GLU A 31 -2.51 15.22 -13.56
CA GLU A 31 -3.67 14.36 -13.37
C GLU A 31 -4.41 14.71 -12.08
N LYS A 32 -5.75 14.67 -12.13
CA LYS A 32 -6.57 14.83 -10.93
C LYS A 32 -6.91 13.44 -10.38
N VAL A 33 -6.43 13.16 -9.17
CA VAL A 33 -6.59 11.88 -8.49
C VAL A 33 -7.36 12.04 -7.18
N TYR A 34 -7.92 10.93 -6.72
CA TYR A 34 -8.83 10.85 -5.57
C TYR A 34 -8.22 10.02 -4.45
N VAL A 35 -8.44 10.46 -3.21
CA VAL A 35 -8.01 9.76 -2.01
C VAL A 35 -9.21 9.61 -1.08
N LYS A 36 -9.59 8.38 -0.78
CA LYS A 36 -10.67 8.07 0.14
C LYS A 36 -10.20 7.04 1.16
N LEU A 37 -10.12 7.43 2.43
CA LEU A 37 -9.75 6.51 3.51
C LEU A 37 -10.98 6.15 4.33
N ASN A 38 -11.12 4.88 4.68
CA ASN A 38 -12.27 4.38 5.42
C ASN A 38 -12.24 4.81 6.90
N ALA A 39 -13.34 4.57 7.60
CA ALA A 39 -13.38 4.71 9.05
C ALA A 39 -12.41 3.72 9.73
N PRO A 40 -11.98 3.98 10.97
CA PRO A 40 -11.20 3.04 11.78
C PRO A 40 -11.78 1.63 11.85
N ALA A 41 -10.92 0.62 11.88
CA ALA A 41 -11.30 -0.74 12.19
C ALA A 41 -11.68 -0.85 13.67
N THR A 42 -12.72 -1.61 13.94
CA THR A 42 -13.10 -2.03 15.29
C THR A 42 -12.07 -2.99 15.86
N LYS A 43 -11.99 -3.04 17.19
CA LYS A 43 -11.15 -4.02 17.89
C LYS A 43 -11.48 -5.46 17.48
N LYS A 44 -12.76 -5.75 17.27
CA LYS A 44 -13.22 -7.08 16.86
C LYS A 44 -12.66 -7.46 15.49
N GLU A 45 -12.72 -6.57 14.51
CA GLU A 45 -12.18 -6.84 13.16
C GLU A 45 -10.67 -7.14 13.22
N ILE A 46 -9.91 -6.34 13.97
CA ILE A 46 -8.46 -6.57 14.17
C ILE A 46 -8.18 -7.93 14.81
N GLU A 47 -8.99 -8.35 15.79
CA GLU A 47 -8.85 -9.66 16.44
C GLU A 47 -9.20 -10.85 15.53
N HIS A 48 -9.88 -10.65 14.40
CA HIS A 48 -10.15 -11.71 13.41
C HIS A 48 -8.96 -12.00 12.50
N PHE A 49 -7.89 -11.20 12.57
CA PHE A 49 -6.73 -11.43 11.73
C PHE A 49 -5.95 -12.68 12.19
N PRO A 50 -5.60 -13.60 11.29
CA PRO A 50 -5.07 -14.92 11.65
C PRO A 50 -3.61 -14.89 12.15
N PHE A 51 -2.94 -13.75 12.09
CA PHE A 51 -1.57 -13.59 12.58
C PHE A 51 -1.39 -12.24 13.28
N LYS A 52 -0.25 -12.10 13.97
CA LYS A 52 0.10 -10.85 14.62
C LYS A 52 0.51 -9.81 13.57
N LEU A 53 -0.34 -8.80 13.40
CA LEU A 53 -0.06 -7.65 12.54
C LEU A 53 1.25 -6.95 12.95
N PRO A 54 2.04 -6.48 11.96
CA PRO A 54 3.08 -5.49 12.23
C PRO A 54 2.48 -4.24 12.89
N GLN A 55 3.22 -3.66 13.84
CA GLN A 55 2.68 -2.64 14.73
C GLN A 55 2.16 -1.39 14.00
N ASP A 56 2.88 -0.93 12.99
CA ASP A 56 2.56 0.24 12.17
C ASP A 56 1.40 -0.03 11.20
N TYR A 57 1.27 -1.26 10.70
CA TYR A 57 0.10 -1.66 9.91
C TYR A 57 -1.16 -1.81 10.77
N GLU A 58 -1.04 -2.35 11.98
CA GLU A 58 -2.15 -2.36 12.95
C GLU A 58 -2.57 -0.93 13.32
N GLU A 59 -1.60 -0.02 13.52
CA GLU A 59 -1.88 1.40 13.74
C GLU A 59 -2.67 2.00 12.57
N PHE A 60 -2.26 1.70 11.33
CA PHE A 60 -3.02 2.12 10.15
C PHE A 60 -4.47 1.64 10.20
N LEU A 61 -4.72 0.36 10.45
CA LEU A 61 -6.08 -0.19 10.50
C LEU A 61 -6.93 0.47 11.61
N ARG A 62 -6.32 0.81 12.74
CA ARG A 62 -6.97 1.56 13.84
C ARG A 62 -7.29 3.01 13.49
N LEU A 63 -6.69 3.57 12.45
CA LEU A 63 -7.01 4.91 11.93
C LEU A 63 -7.96 4.83 10.72
N HIS A 64 -7.71 3.86 9.83
CA HIS A 64 -8.34 3.70 8.53
C HIS A 64 -8.39 2.21 8.15
N HIS A 65 -9.59 1.63 8.13
CA HIS A 65 -9.82 0.23 7.72
C HIS A 65 -9.87 0.11 6.21
N GLY A 66 -8.71 0.27 5.58
CA GLY A 66 -8.59 0.31 4.12
C GLY A 66 -8.97 1.67 3.51
N GLY A 67 -9.09 1.68 2.19
CA GLY A 67 -9.38 2.87 1.41
C GLY A 67 -8.83 2.80 -0.01
N ARG A 68 -8.87 3.92 -0.72
CA ARG A 68 -8.34 4.06 -2.07
C ARG A 68 -7.44 5.29 -2.15
N LEU A 69 -6.22 5.10 -2.62
CA LEU A 69 -5.21 6.13 -2.75
C LEU A 69 -4.93 6.41 -4.22
N PHE A 70 -4.82 7.70 -4.56
CA PHE A 70 -4.39 8.18 -5.88
C PHE A 70 -5.19 7.60 -7.08
N SER A 71 -6.46 7.22 -6.88
CA SER A 71 -7.27 6.65 -7.96
C SER A 71 -7.80 7.70 -8.93
N THR A 72 -8.02 7.31 -10.18
CA THR A 72 -8.66 8.15 -11.21
C THR A 72 -10.16 7.89 -11.29
N LYS A 73 -10.90 8.82 -11.91
CA LYS A 73 -12.38 8.80 -11.98
C LYS A 73 -12.95 7.70 -12.87
N ASP A 74 -12.21 7.31 -13.89
CA ASP A 74 -12.50 6.21 -14.80
C ASP A 74 -12.19 4.84 -14.20
N GLY A 75 -11.65 4.79 -12.97
CA GLY A 75 -11.32 3.56 -12.29
C GLY A 75 -10.13 2.83 -12.93
N GLY A 76 -9.34 3.50 -13.76
CA GLY A 76 -8.10 2.96 -14.31
C GLY A 76 -7.12 2.50 -13.22
N ASN A 77 -6.15 1.68 -13.60
CA ASN A 77 -5.17 1.03 -12.72
C ASN A 77 -4.16 1.97 -12.03
N ASN A 78 -4.39 3.29 -12.02
CA ASN A 78 -3.42 4.29 -11.61
C ASN A 78 -3.44 4.63 -10.10
N GLY A 79 -3.97 3.75 -9.26
CA GLY A 79 -4.02 3.96 -7.82
C GLY A 79 -3.91 2.67 -7.02
N ILE A 80 -4.06 2.79 -5.71
CA ILE A 80 -3.94 1.67 -4.78
C ILE A 80 -5.22 1.53 -3.97
N GLU A 81 -5.84 0.36 -4.03
CA GLU A 81 -6.88 -0.06 -3.11
C GLU A 81 -6.24 -0.74 -1.91
N LEU A 82 -6.33 -0.10 -0.74
CA LEU A 82 -5.96 -0.67 0.54
C LEU A 82 -7.14 -1.48 1.07
N TYR A 83 -6.90 -2.77 1.32
CA TYR A 83 -7.96 -3.68 1.69
C TYR A 83 -8.41 -3.53 3.14
N THR A 84 -9.71 -3.77 3.37
CA THR A 84 -10.22 -4.08 4.70
C THR A 84 -9.75 -5.48 5.13
N ILE A 85 -9.86 -5.79 6.42
CA ILE A 85 -9.52 -7.11 6.94
C ILE A 85 -10.32 -8.21 6.24
N GLU A 86 -11.61 -7.98 6.00
CA GLU A 86 -12.49 -8.90 5.30
C GLU A 86 -11.98 -9.14 3.88
N GLN A 87 -11.66 -8.08 3.14
CA GLN A 87 -11.11 -8.18 1.79
C GLN A 87 -9.78 -8.96 1.78
N ILE A 88 -8.89 -8.74 2.75
CA ILE A 88 -7.62 -9.49 2.87
C ILE A 88 -7.89 -10.99 3.02
N LEU A 89 -8.82 -11.36 3.91
CA LEU A 89 -9.17 -12.76 4.17
C LEU A 89 -9.86 -13.41 2.97
N GLU A 90 -10.74 -12.67 2.28
CA GLU A 90 -11.40 -13.13 1.06
C GLU A 90 -10.37 -13.40 -0.05
N HIS A 91 -9.44 -12.48 -0.31
CA HIS A 91 -8.38 -12.67 -1.31
C HIS A 91 -7.47 -13.83 -0.92
N ARG A 92 -7.07 -13.92 0.36
CA ARG A 92 -6.22 -15.00 0.85
C ARG A 92 -6.91 -16.38 0.80
N SER A 93 -8.23 -16.41 0.87
CA SER A 93 -9.03 -17.64 0.72
C SER A 93 -9.19 -18.03 -0.75
N TYR A 94 -9.45 -17.05 -1.63
CA TYR A 94 -9.67 -17.28 -3.06
C TYR A 94 -8.39 -17.77 -3.77
N TYR A 95 -7.23 -17.21 -3.40
CA TYR A 95 -5.92 -17.54 -3.96
C TYR A 95 -5.08 -18.40 -3.00
N ALA A 96 -5.73 -19.22 -2.16
CA ALA A 96 -5.07 -19.88 -1.03
C ALA A 96 -3.85 -20.73 -1.40
N ASP A 97 -3.89 -21.37 -2.57
CA ASP A 97 -2.80 -22.22 -3.07
C ASP A 97 -1.70 -21.42 -3.78
N ASP A 98 -1.96 -20.17 -4.16
CA ASP A 98 -1.01 -19.32 -4.87
C ASP A 98 -0.08 -18.58 -3.90
N PHE A 99 -0.60 -18.11 -2.75
CA PHE A 99 0.19 -17.35 -1.78
C PHE A 99 0.95 -18.26 -0.80
N PRO A 100 2.25 -17.99 -0.53
CA PRO A 100 2.98 -18.66 0.54
C PRO A 100 2.29 -18.55 1.91
N GLU A 101 2.63 -19.46 2.83
CA GLU A 101 2.09 -19.41 4.18
C GLU A 101 2.51 -18.11 4.88
N ASN A 102 1.56 -17.48 5.58
CA ASN A 102 1.72 -16.19 6.27
C ASN A 102 1.96 -14.97 5.35
N TRP A 103 1.64 -15.09 4.07
CA TRP A 103 1.66 -13.98 3.12
C TRP A 103 0.24 -13.52 2.85
N TYR A 104 0.00 -12.22 3.06
CA TYR A 104 -1.34 -11.65 3.00
C TYR A 104 -1.34 -10.43 2.08
N PRO A 105 -2.10 -10.46 0.98
CA PRO A 105 -2.27 -9.28 0.14
C PRO A 105 -3.07 -8.24 0.93
N VAL A 106 -2.48 -7.07 1.17
CA VAL A 106 -3.07 -5.97 1.94
C VAL A 106 -3.49 -4.79 1.08
N ALA A 107 -3.06 -4.77 -0.18
CA ALA A 107 -3.49 -3.80 -1.16
C ALA A 107 -3.36 -4.35 -2.58
N MET A 108 -4.06 -3.73 -3.52
CA MET A 108 -3.91 -3.98 -4.95
C MET A 108 -3.80 -2.66 -5.71
N GLY A 109 -2.97 -2.64 -6.75
CA GLY A 109 -2.81 -1.49 -7.64
C GLY A 109 -1.97 -1.87 -8.86
N TYR A 110 -1.89 -0.99 -9.85
CA TYR A 110 -1.01 -1.11 -11.02
C TYR A 110 -1.07 -2.50 -11.68
N ASP A 111 -2.11 -2.72 -12.48
CA ASP A 111 -2.28 -3.94 -13.29
C ASP A 111 -2.50 -5.21 -12.46
N GLY A 112 -3.26 -5.07 -11.37
CA GLY A 112 -3.67 -6.18 -10.50
C GLY A 112 -2.57 -6.67 -9.56
N SER A 113 -1.44 -5.96 -9.51
CA SER A 113 -0.33 -6.28 -8.61
C SER A 113 -0.72 -6.06 -7.15
N PHE A 114 -0.08 -6.79 -6.24
CA PHE A 114 -0.40 -6.80 -4.82
C PHE A 114 0.73 -6.24 -3.95
N LEU A 115 0.37 -5.42 -2.98
CA LEU A 115 1.21 -5.19 -1.81
C LEU A 115 0.93 -6.29 -0.80
N ILE A 116 1.96 -6.96 -0.33
CA ILE A 116 1.84 -8.13 0.54
C ILE A 116 2.56 -7.84 1.87
N VAL A 117 1.88 -8.13 2.98
CA VAL A 117 2.54 -8.29 4.28
C VAL A 117 3.03 -9.72 4.39
N THR A 118 4.32 -9.89 4.63
CA THR A 118 4.96 -11.19 4.74
C THR A 118 5.59 -11.38 6.13
N ASN A 119 5.98 -12.62 6.43
CA ASN A 119 6.82 -12.97 7.56
C ASN A 119 8.32 -12.92 7.23
N GLN A 120 8.70 -12.56 6.00
CA GLN A 120 10.08 -12.40 5.58
C GLN A 120 10.53 -10.97 5.82
N HIS A 121 11.55 -10.80 6.66
CA HIS A 121 12.06 -9.48 7.01
C HIS A 121 13.39 -9.20 6.33
N ILE A 122 13.42 -8.20 5.44
CA ILE A 122 14.65 -7.70 4.79
C ILE A 122 14.92 -6.30 5.31
N GLU A 123 16.10 -6.11 5.93
CA GLU A 123 16.52 -4.83 6.53
C GLU A 123 15.50 -4.24 7.53
N GLY A 124 14.66 -5.09 8.13
CA GLY A 124 13.59 -4.69 9.06
C GLY A 124 12.25 -4.37 8.39
N GLY A 125 12.21 -4.26 7.05
CA GLY A 125 10.97 -4.20 6.28
C GLY A 125 10.32 -5.57 6.11
N TYR A 126 9.01 -5.60 5.92
CA TYR A 126 8.20 -6.83 5.80
C TYR A 126 7.25 -6.82 4.61
N LEU A 127 7.31 -5.78 3.79
CA LEU A 127 6.49 -5.63 2.60
C LEU A 127 7.17 -6.22 1.37
N SER A 128 6.35 -6.88 0.55
CA SER A 128 6.70 -7.31 -0.80
C SER A 128 5.69 -6.76 -1.80
N TRP A 129 6.15 -6.54 -3.04
CA TRP A 129 5.33 -6.10 -4.16
C TRP A 129 5.30 -7.21 -5.21
N PHE A 130 4.16 -7.88 -5.35
CA PHE A 130 3.98 -8.99 -6.29
C PHE A 130 3.28 -8.49 -7.54
N GLU A 131 3.92 -8.61 -8.70
CA GLU A 131 3.31 -8.29 -9.98
C GLU A 131 2.56 -9.49 -10.55
N THR A 132 1.37 -9.24 -11.10
CA THR A 132 0.55 -10.30 -11.70
C THR A 132 1.33 -11.01 -12.81
N GLY A 133 1.49 -12.33 -12.68
CA GLY A 133 2.19 -13.16 -13.65
C GLY A 133 3.64 -13.52 -13.27
N ASN A 134 4.16 -12.97 -12.17
CA ASN A 134 5.45 -13.37 -11.60
C ASN A 134 5.31 -14.62 -10.71
N ASP A 135 6.45 -15.20 -10.36
CA ASP A 135 6.55 -16.28 -9.37
C ASP A 135 6.90 -15.70 -7.98
N PHE A 136 6.47 -16.36 -6.92
CA PHE A 136 6.83 -15.99 -5.54
C PHE A 136 8.30 -16.31 -5.20
N ASP A 137 8.98 -17.07 -6.07
CA ASP A 137 10.42 -17.35 -5.96
C ASP A 137 11.31 -16.16 -6.39
N ASP A 138 10.75 -15.13 -7.02
CA ASP A 138 11.48 -13.91 -7.39
C ASP A 138 11.74 -13.00 -6.16
N ASP A 139 12.81 -12.18 -6.21
CA ASP A 139 13.03 -11.14 -5.19
C ASP A 139 12.02 -10.00 -5.36
N ILE A 140 10.90 -10.16 -4.66
CA ILE A 140 9.78 -9.22 -4.68
C ILE A 140 9.72 -8.35 -3.41
N SER A 141 10.75 -8.40 -2.57
CA SER A 141 10.78 -7.58 -1.36
C SER A 141 11.02 -6.11 -1.73
N ILE A 142 10.26 -5.21 -1.09
CA ILE A 142 10.53 -3.77 -1.19
C ILE A 142 11.28 -3.23 0.04
N GLY A 143 11.64 -4.08 1.00
CA GLY A 143 12.50 -3.73 2.14
C GLY A 143 11.94 -2.62 3.05
N MET A 144 10.62 -2.46 3.11
CA MET A 144 9.98 -1.37 3.88
C MET A 144 8.93 -1.86 4.87
N THR A 145 8.69 -1.05 5.90
CA THR A 145 7.50 -1.12 6.75
C THR A 145 6.32 -0.44 6.05
N PHE A 146 5.11 -0.63 6.55
CA PHE A 146 3.92 0.01 5.98
C PHE A 146 3.93 1.53 6.15
N GLU A 147 4.39 2.02 7.32
CA GLU A 147 4.56 3.46 7.56
C GLU A 147 5.56 4.09 6.58
N ASP A 148 6.69 3.42 6.34
CA ASP A 148 7.72 3.92 5.43
C ASP A 148 7.28 3.89 3.96
N TRP A 149 6.56 2.84 3.57
CA TRP A 149 6.01 2.71 2.23
C TRP A 149 4.92 3.77 1.97
N LEU A 150 3.98 3.94 2.90
CA LEU A 150 2.87 4.89 2.73
C LEU A 150 3.36 6.34 2.69
N GLU A 151 4.32 6.71 3.55
CA GLU A 151 4.90 8.06 3.49
C GLU A 151 5.56 8.32 2.13
N LYS A 152 6.39 7.40 1.65
CA LYS A 152 7.08 7.56 0.37
C LYS A 152 6.12 7.55 -0.81
N LEU A 153 5.06 6.75 -0.75
CA LEU A 153 3.99 6.77 -1.76
C LEU A 153 3.32 8.16 -1.83
N ILE A 154 3.07 8.78 -0.67
CA ILE A 154 2.48 10.14 -0.59
C ILE A 154 3.43 11.20 -1.15
N ILE A 155 4.74 11.08 -0.88
CA ILE A 155 5.78 11.97 -1.42
C ILE A 155 5.87 11.81 -2.94
N ALA A 156 5.86 10.56 -3.41
CA ALA A 156 5.87 10.19 -4.82
C ALA A 156 4.52 10.40 -5.52
N GLN A 157 3.53 10.98 -4.83
CA GLN A 157 2.22 11.33 -5.40
C GLN A 157 1.47 10.14 -6.03
N GLY A 158 1.68 8.94 -5.50
CA GLY A 158 1.07 7.73 -6.03
C GLY A 158 1.87 7.05 -7.16
N SER A 159 3.11 7.45 -7.44
CA SER A 159 3.98 6.68 -8.34
C SER A 159 4.65 5.50 -7.62
N LYS A 160 4.94 4.41 -8.36
CA LYS A 160 5.66 3.21 -7.90
C LYS A 160 7.14 3.49 -7.59
N PHE A 161 7.38 4.27 -6.54
CA PHE A 161 8.72 4.79 -6.22
C PHE A 161 9.74 3.70 -5.89
N TRP A 162 9.30 2.51 -5.48
CA TRP A 162 10.17 1.38 -5.18
C TRP A 162 10.80 0.77 -6.44
N GLU A 163 10.27 1.08 -7.63
CA GLU A 163 10.85 0.69 -8.93
C GLU A 163 11.81 1.75 -9.49
N TRP A 164 11.96 2.89 -8.80
CA TRP A 164 12.85 3.93 -9.28
C TRP A 164 14.30 3.47 -9.11
N ASP A 165 14.98 3.29 -10.25
CA ASP A 165 16.42 3.10 -10.34
C ASP A 165 17.15 4.39 -9.95
N VAL A 166 17.15 4.71 -8.66
CA VAL A 166 18.01 5.75 -8.11
C VAL A 166 19.42 5.15 -8.08
N ARG A 167 20.11 5.23 -9.22
CA ARG A 167 21.48 4.72 -9.47
C ARG A 167 22.24 4.56 -8.15
N ARG A 168 22.44 3.31 -7.71
CA ARG A 168 23.51 3.01 -6.75
C ARG A 168 24.77 3.62 -7.35
N PRO A 169 25.55 4.44 -6.61
CA PRO A 169 26.81 4.91 -7.12
C PRO A 169 27.59 3.66 -7.57
N THR A 170 27.80 3.49 -8.87
CA THR A 170 28.75 2.50 -9.33
C THR A 170 30.07 2.93 -8.73
N GLY A 171 30.58 2.11 -7.82
CA GLY A 171 31.86 2.36 -7.17
C GLY A 171 32.90 2.68 -8.24
N ILE A 172 33.42 3.91 -8.19
CA ILE A 172 34.69 4.30 -8.79
C ILE A 172 35.71 4.25 -7.66
#